data_AF-A0A166IHF1-F1
#
_entry.id   AF-A0A166IHF1-F1
#
_cell.length_a   1.000
_cell.length_b   1.000
_cell.length_c   1.000
_cell.angle_alpha   90.00
_cell.angle_beta   90.00
_cell.angle_gamma   90.00
#
_symmetry.space_group_name_H-M   'P 1'
#
loop_
_entity.id
_entity.type
_entity.pdbx_description
1 polymer ?
#
loop_
_entity_poly.entity_id
_entity_poly.type
_entity_poly.pdbx_seq_one_letter_code
_entity_poly.pdbx_strand_id
1 'polypeptide(L)' 'MGDGANDLEMMAVAALAVAFNAKPVVRERADLVVGGLDLAQLLPVLGLRG' A
#
# COMPACT_ATOMS: atom_id res chain seq x y z
N MET A 1 -4.29 2.76 -0.68
CA MET A 1 -3.59 1.52 -1.09
C MET A 1 -3.67 1.41 -2.59
N GLY A 2 -2.61 0.97 -3.26
CA GLY A 2 -2.61 0.80 -4.71
C GLY A 2 -1.56 -0.21 -5.19
N ASP A 3 -1.71 -0.67 -6.42
CA ASP A 3 -0.80 -1.58 -7.10
C ASP A 3 -0.31 -1.02 -8.46
N GLY A 4 -1.08 -0.08 -9.02
CA GLY A 4 -0.87 0.52 -10.34
C GLY A 4 -0.59 2.02 -10.34
N ALA A 5 -0.06 2.52 -11.45
CA ALA A 5 0.26 3.95 -11.60
C ALA A 5 -0.99 4.85 -11.56
N ASN A 6 -2.16 4.30 -11.89
CA ASN A 6 -3.46 4.95 -11.76
C ASN A 6 -3.82 5.30 -10.31
N ASP A 7 -3.22 4.62 -9.33
CA ASP A 7 -3.51 4.86 -7.91
C ASP A 7 -2.68 6.02 -7.34
N LEU A 8 -1.67 6.51 -8.07
CA LEU A 8 -0.66 7.44 -7.55
C LEU A 8 -1.25 8.77 -7.07
N GLU A 9 -2.25 9.32 -7.76
CA GLU A 9 -2.89 10.58 -7.35
C GLU A 9 -3.72 10.38 -6.07
N MET A 10 -4.45 9.27 -5.98
CA MET A 10 -5.17 8.89 -4.76
C MET A 10 -4.20 8.65 -3.59
N MET A 11 -3.07 7.97 -3.85
CA MET A 11 -2.07 7.67 -2.83
C MET A 11 -1.37 8.95 -2.33
N ALA A 12 -1.14 9.93 -3.20
CA ALA A 12 -0.48 11.19 -2.85
C ALA A 12 -1.29 12.05 -1.86
N VAL A 13 -2.61 11.86 -1.78
CA VAL A 13 -3.49 12.56 -0.83
C VAL A 13 -3.87 11.72 0.39
N ALA A 14 -3.46 10.44 0.43
CA ALA A 14 -3.73 9.57 1.56
C ALA A 14 -2.80 9.89 2.74
N ALA A 15 -3.32 9.79 3.96
CA ALA A 15 -2.49 9.92 5.17
C ALA A 15 -1.51 8.73 5.35
N LEU A 16 -1.82 7.59 4.74
CA LEU A 16 -0.94 6.43 4.66
C LEU A 16 -1.11 5.74 3.30
N ALA A 17 -0.07 5.80 2.47
CA ALA A 17 -0.01 5.18 1.17
C ALA A 17 0.64 3.79 1.26
N VAL A 18 -0.14 2.75 0.98
CA VAL A 18 0.34 1.35 0.97
C VAL A 18 0.39 0.82 -0.46
N ALA A 19 1.57 0.39 -0.90
CA ALA A 19 1.76 -0.36 -2.14
C ALA A 19 1.58 -1.86 -1.86
N PHE A 20 0.58 -2.50 -2.46
CA PHE A 20 0.34 -3.94 -2.32
C PHE A 20 0.64 -4.67 -3.62
N ASN A 21 1.61 -5.58 -3.61
CA ASN A 21 2.10 -6.30 -4.80
C ASN A 21 2.31 -5.38 -6.03
N ALA A 22 2.73 -4.15 -5.77
CA ALA A 22 2.63 -3.06 -6.74
C ALA A 22 3.77 -3.05 -7.75
N LYS A 23 3.61 -2.28 -8.84
CA LYS A 23 4.70 -2.00 -9.79
C LYS A 23 5.81 -1.13 -9.14
N PRO A 24 7.07 -1.15 -9.65
CA PRO A 24 8.18 -0.38 -9.06
C PRO A 24 7.86 1.09 -8.84
N VAL A 25 7.25 1.76 -9.83
CA VAL A 25 6.85 3.17 -9.75
C VAL A 25 5.87 3.49 -8.61
N VAL A 26 5.06 2.51 -8.19
CA VAL A 26 4.12 2.64 -7.08
C VAL A 26 4.81 2.39 -5.75
N ARG A 27 5.73 1.41 -5.69
CA ARG A 27 6.55 1.11 -4.51
C ARG A 27 7.42 2.29 -4.11
N GLU A 28 8.01 2.99 -5.09
CA GLU A 28 8.84 4.18 -4.87
C GLU A 28 8.08 5.37 -4.28
N ARG A 29 6.75 5.38 -4.38
CA ARG A 29 5.88 6.48 -3.96
C ARG A 29 4.95 6.12 -2.79
N ALA A 30 5.13 4.94 -2.19
CA ALA A 30 4.32 4.48 -1.06
C ALA A 30 5.10 4.62 0.26
N ASP A 31 4.38 4.90 1.35
CA ASP A 31 4.95 4.91 2.71
C ASP A 31 5.29 3.49 3.17
N LEU A 32 4.50 2.51 2.74
CA LEU A 32 4.69 1.10 3.06
C LEU A 32 4.53 0.23 1.82
N VAL A 33 5.39 -0.77 1.69
CA VAL A 33 5.29 -1.79 0.64
C VAL A 33 4.99 -3.13 1.28
N VAL A 34 3.88 -3.73 0.89
CA VAL A 34 3.46 -5.07 1.31
C VAL A 34 3.49 -5.99 0.09
N GLY A 35 4.22 -7.09 0.23
CA GLY A 35 4.34 -8.12 -0.80
C GLY A 35 3.50 -9.35 -0.49
N GLY A 36 3.48 -10.31 -1.42
CA GLY A 36 2.71 -11.55 -1.26
C GLY A 36 1.25 -11.41 -1.67
N LEU A 37 0.43 -12.39 -1.25
CA LEU A 37 -1.00 -12.49 -1.61
C LEU A 37 -1.91 -12.33 -0.39
N ASP A 38 -1.40 -11.74 0.70
CA ASP A 38 -2.12 -11.65 1.98
C ASP A 38 -2.14 -10.23 2.54
N LEU A 39 -3.34 -9.66 2.64
CA LEU A 39 -3.59 -8.34 3.23
C LEU A 39 -3.67 -8.37 4.76
N ALA A 40 -3.76 -9.54 5.40
CA ALA A 40 -3.76 -9.65 6.86
C ALA A 40 -2.49 -9.06 7.49
N GLN A 41 -1.39 -8.98 6.72
CA GLN A 41 -0.15 -8.32 7.12
C GLN A 41 -0.33 -6.83 7.46
N LEU A 42 -1.41 -6.19 7.01
CA LEU A 42 -1.71 -4.78 7.33
C LEU A 42 -2.51 -4.59 8.61
N LEU A 43 -3.13 -5.64 9.16
CA LEU A 43 -3.93 -5.52 10.38
C LEU A 43 -3.14 -4.87 11.54
N PRO A 44 -1.89 -5.28 11.84
CA PRO A 44 -1.13 -4.67 12.92
C PRO A 44 -0.79 -3.20 12.65
N VAL A 45 -0.52 -2.85 11.38
CA VAL A 45 -0.22 -1.47 10.95
C VAL A 45 -1.41 -0.55 11.18
N LEU A 46 -2.63 -1.08 11.01
CA LEU A 46 -3.88 -0.36 11.22
C LEU A 46 -4.38 -0.42 12.68
N GLY A 47 -3.62 -1.01 13.60
CA GLY A 47 -4.03 -1.20 14.99
C GLY A 47 -5.14 -2.23 15.18
N LEU A 48 -5.38 -3.08 14.19
CA LEU A 48 -6.39 -4.12 14.18
C LEU A 48 -5.77 -5.49 14.53
N ARG A 49 -6.64 -6.44 14.88
CA ARG A 49 -6.29 -7.85 15.10
C ARG A 49 -7.20 -8.72 14.24
N GLY A 50 -6.64 -9.82 13.71
CA GLY A 50 -7.34 -10.84 12.93
C GLY A 50 -7.71 -12.05 13.77
#